data_AF-A0A6V8DWS0-F1
#
_entry.id   AF-A0A6V8DWS0-F1
#
_cell.length_a   1.000
_cell.length_b   1.000
_cell.length_c   1.000
_cell.angle_alpha   90.00
_cell.angle_beta   90.00
_cell.angle_gamma   90.00
#
_symmetry.space_group_name_H-M   'P 1'
#
loop_
_entity.id
_entity.type
_entity.pdbx_description
1 polymer ?
#
loop_
_entity_poly.entity_id
_entity_poly.type
_entity_poly.pdbx_seq_one_letter_code
_entity_poly.pdbx_strand_id
1 'polypeptide(L)'
;MAGSGSPTNRMTYSGYLRLDELLQLQDGPEGHNPSPTNDELHFIITHQAFELWFKQVRIELGAAHGYLAKASVDEKYLPKIVHHFERVIEIFRLLANQWKVMETLSPQGFLAFRDRLGTSSGFESWQMRAMEMRLGLKQESRVADMDPMAHMKKLNDEGKINDEAFETLQSVSKEPTIVDLISSWLARTPVNGSTPSDEGDQDVIDAYVDAHLATMASHADQVISHMVSIGHGSTDTLKPRMDANLASARDFLKPNGITNRARAGLLFIESYPELPLLSWPRRLIDSMVQLEQSMLLFRHAHARMVERMIGRRMGTGGSSGVDYLDKTATYRIFTDLWAVRTVLLPRQSLEDVIQSDYYGFNA
;
A
#
# COMPACT_ATOMS: atom_id res chain seq x y z
N MET A 1 -4.05 -38.51 -7.31
CA MET A 1 -3.66 -38.82 -8.70
C MET A 1 -2.94 -37.59 -9.25
N ALA A 2 -1.66 -37.70 -9.61
CA ALA A 2 -0.91 -36.59 -10.20
C ALA A 2 -1.43 -36.33 -11.61
N GLY A 3 -1.95 -35.12 -11.82
CA GLY A 3 -2.50 -34.67 -13.10
C GLY A 3 -1.42 -34.58 -14.19
N SER A 4 -1.87 -34.76 -15.43
CA SER A 4 -1.11 -34.67 -16.68
C SER A 4 -0.14 -33.48 -16.71
N GLY A 5 1.17 -33.75 -16.87
CA GLY A 5 2.20 -32.72 -17.07
C GLY A 5 3.46 -32.86 -16.23
N SER A 6 3.67 -33.95 -15.49
CA SER A 6 4.93 -34.16 -14.77
C SER A 6 6.09 -34.28 -15.77
N PRO A 7 7.19 -33.51 -15.61
CA PRO A 7 8.30 -33.52 -16.56
C PRO A 7 8.85 -34.94 -16.73
N THR A 8 9.10 -35.31 -17.99
CA THR A 8 9.53 -36.67 -18.39
C THR A 8 10.94 -37.02 -17.92
N ASN A 9 11.75 -36.02 -17.59
CA ASN A 9 13.10 -36.18 -17.03
C ASN A 9 13.13 -35.83 -15.54
N ARG A 10 14.07 -36.45 -14.80
CA ARG A 10 14.32 -36.17 -13.37
C ARG A 10 14.61 -34.68 -13.18
N MET A 11 13.70 -33.96 -12.54
CA MET A 11 13.91 -32.57 -12.15
C MET A 11 14.92 -32.50 -10.99
N THR A 12 15.97 -31.69 -11.15
CA THR A 12 16.98 -31.40 -10.10
C THR A 12 16.75 -30.01 -9.51
N TYR A 13 17.31 -29.74 -8.34
CA TYR A 13 17.24 -28.41 -7.71
C TYR A 13 17.76 -27.29 -8.63
N SER A 14 18.96 -27.49 -9.23
CA SER A 14 19.54 -26.53 -10.16
C SER A 14 18.68 -26.33 -11.42
N GLY A 15 18.15 -27.42 -11.99
CA GLY A 15 17.30 -27.36 -13.17
C GLY A 15 15.95 -26.67 -12.91
N TYR A 16 15.33 -26.90 -11.76
CA TYR A 16 14.06 -26.27 -11.39
C TYR A 16 14.20 -24.75 -11.19
N LEU A 17 15.28 -24.31 -10.54
CA LEU A 17 15.55 -22.90 -10.26
C LEU A 17 16.32 -22.19 -11.37
N ARG A 18 16.76 -22.91 -12.40
CA ARG A 18 17.60 -22.42 -13.50
C ARG A 18 18.86 -21.69 -12.99
N LEU A 19 19.55 -22.30 -12.02
CA LEU A 19 20.68 -21.64 -11.33
C LEU A 19 21.83 -21.32 -12.30
N ASP A 20 22.07 -22.17 -13.30
CA ASP A 20 23.14 -21.94 -14.28
C ASP A 20 22.92 -20.66 -15.08
N GLU A 21 21.67 -20.25 -15.31
CA GLU A 21 21.36 -18.98 -15.97
C GLU A 21 21.35 -17.82 -14.98
N LEU A 22 20.73 -18.01 -13.82
CA LEU A 22 20.62 -16.97 -12.79
C LEU A 22 21.98 -16.50 -12.29
N LEU A 23 22.92 -17.43 -12.08
CA LEU A 23 24.26 -17.17 -11.52
C LEU A 23 25.28 -16.68 -12.57
N GLN A 24 24.84 -16.38 -13.79
CA GLN A 24 25.65 -15.73 -14.85
C GLN A 24 25.27 -14.27 -15.07
N LEU A 25 24.27 -13.75 -14.35
CA LEU A 25 23.76 -12.39 -14.54
C LEU A 25 24.54 -11.32 -13.76
N GLN A 26 25.65 -11.67 -13.11
CA GLN A 26 26.35 -10.81 -12.15
C GLN A 26 27.62 -10.14 -12.70
N ASP A 27 27.98 -10.37 -13.96
CA ASP A 27 29.23 -9.86 -14.56
C ASP A 27 29.14 -8.39 -15.03
N GLY A 28 28.01 -7.72 -14.78
CA GLY A 28 27.73 -6.37 -15.28
C GLY A 28 27.14 -6.35 -16.70
N PRO A 29 26.80 -5.17 -17.24
CA PRO A 29 26.26 -5.05 -18.59
C PRO A 29 27.29 -5.43 -19.67
N GLU A 30 26.83 -5.66 -20.91
CA GLU A 30 27.72 -5.94 -22.04
C GLU A 30 28.74 -4.81 -22.25
N GLY A 31 30.02 -5.17 -22.41
CA GLY A 31 31.13 -4.20 -22.53
C GLY A 31 31.70 -3.70 -21.20
N HIS A 32 31.23 -4.21 -20.06
CA HIS A 32 31.71 -3.81 -18.73
C HIS A 32 33.08 -4.43 -18.42
N ASN A 33 34.15 -3.65 -18.63
CA ASN A 33 35.54 -4.06 -18.40
C ASN A 33 36.29 -2.99 -17.59
N PRO A 34 37.00 -3.34 -16.50
CA PRO A 34 37.14 -4.67 -15.89
C PRO A 34 35.83 -5.22 -15.33
N SER A 35 35.77 -6.53 -15.10
CA SER A 35 34.64 -7.16 -14.40
C SER A 35 34.37 -6.46 -13.06
N PRO A 36 33.12 -6.55 -12.53
CA PRO A 36 32.76 -5.94 -11.26
C PRO A 36 33.73 -6.30 -10.14
N THR A 37 34.09 -5.31 -9.34
CA THR A 37 34.79 -5.56 -8.07
C THR A 37 33.86 -6.27 -7.08
N ASN A 38 34.38 -6.80 -5.97
CA ASN A 38 33.53 -7.43 -4.94
C ASN A 38 32.44 -6.47 -4.40
N ASP A 39 32.75 -5.18 -4.25
CA ASP A 39 31.82 -4.16 -3.78
C ASP A 39 30.74 -3.85 -4.83
N GLU A 40 31.12 -3.83 -6.12
CA GLU A 40 30.17 -3.65 -7.22
C GLU A 40 29.28 -4.88 -7.41
N LEU A 41 29.84 -6.09 -7.26
CA LEU A 41 29.10 -7.35 -7.25
C LEU A 41 28.09 -7.39 -6.11
N HIS A 42 28.46 -6.93 -4.91
CA HIS A 42 27.54 -6.77 -3.78
C HIS A 42 26.37 -5.85 -4.14
N PHE A 43 26.64 -4.73 -4.82
CA PHE A 43 25.62 -3.82 -5.30
C PHE A 43 24.67 -4.51 -6.29
N ILE A 44 25.21 -5.21 -7.30
CA ILE A 44 24.43 -5.93 -8.32
C ILE A 44 23.53 -6.99 -7.68
N ILE A 45 24.09 -7.88 -6.85
CA ILE A 45 23.34 -8.98 -6.21
C ILE A 45 22.21 -8.44 -5.34
N THR A 46 22.48 -7.37 -4.57
CA THR A 46 21.45 -6.76 -3.71
C THR A 46 20.28 -6.22 -4.53
N HIS A 47 20.53 -5.56 -5.66
CA HIS A 47 19.48 -5.03 -6.53
C HIS A 47 18.76 -6.13 -7.32
N GLN A 48 19.46 -7.16 -7.78
CA GLN A 48 18.83 -8.33 -8.40
C GLN A 48 17.89 -9.05 -7.43
N ALA A 49 18.29 -9.19 -6.16
CA ALA A 49 17.42 -9.76 -5.13
C ALA A 49 16.18 -8.89 -4.90
N PHE A 50 16.29 -7.55 -4.88
CA PHE A 50 15.13 -6.66 -4.84
C PHE A 50 14.19 -6.91 -6.02
N GLU A 51 14.71 -6.97 -7.25
CA GLU A 51 13.88 -7.13 -8.45
C GLU A 51 13.21 -8.51 -8.55
N LEU A 52 13.83 -9.57 -8.01
CA LEU A 52 13.17 -10.88 -7.85
C LEU A 52 11.99 -10.80 -6.86
N TRP A 53 12.17 -10.11 -5.74
CA TRP A 53 11.09 -9.90 -4.78
C TRP A 53 9.98 -9.00 -5.33
N PHE A 54 10.32 -7.94 -6.07
CA PHE A 54 9.32 -7.09 -6.75
C PHE A 54 8.50 -7.86 -7.77
N LYS A 55 9.11 -8.82 -8.48
CA LYS A 55 8.38 -9.75 -9.33
C LYS A 55 7.37 -10.56 -8.53
N GLN A 56 7.77 -11.13 -7.39
CA GLN A 56 6.84 -11.87 -6.52
C GLN A 56 5.70 -10.97 -6.02
N VAL A 57 6.02 -9.77 -5.52
CA VAL A 57 5.02 -8.81 -5.03
C VAL A 57 4.01 -8.47 -6.13
N ARG A 58 4.46 -8.23 -7.36
CA ARG A 58 3.55 -7.96 -8.49
C ARG A 58 2.59 -9.12 -8.73
N ILE A 59 3.06 -10.36 -8.67
CA ILE A 59 2.20 -11.54 -8.83
C ILE A 59 1.18 -11.65 -7.70
N GLU A 60 1.59 -11.43 -6.44
CA GLU A 60 0.67 -11.45 -5.29
C GLU A 60 -0.39 -10.34 -5.37
N LEU A 61 0.02 -9.11 -5.70
CA LEU A 61 -0.90 -7.99 -5.89
C LEU A 61 -1.84 -8.21 -7.08
N GLY A 62 -1.34 -8.81 -8.17
CA GLY A 62 -2.18 -9.20 -9.31
C GLY A 62 -3.23 -10.25 -8.94
N ALA A 63 -2.87 -11.24 -8.11
CA ALA A 63 -3.81 -12.24 -7.61
C ALA A 63 -4.88 -11.61 -6.70
N ALA A 64 -4.47 -10.79 -5.73
CA ALA A 64 -5.40 -10.06 -4.86
C ALA A 64 -6.35 -9.15 -5.66
N HIS A 65 -5.81 -8.42 -6.63
CA HIS A 65 -6.58 -7.60 -7.57
C HIS A 65 -7.60 -8.44 -8.35
N GLY A 66 -7.19 -9.58 -8.91
CA GLY A 66 -8.09 -10.45 -9.67
C GLY A 66 -9.28 -11.00 -8.85
N TYR A 67 -9.12 -11.16 -7.53
CA TYR A 67 -10.26 -11.47 -6.65
C TYR A 67 -11.16 -10.25 -6.41
N LEU A 68 -10.56 -9.08 -6.12
CA LEU A 68 -11.28 -7.84 -5.84
C LEU A 68 -12.00 -7.25 -7.05
N ALA A 69 -11.48 -7.50 -8.26
CA ALA A 69 -12.02 -7.00 -9.52
C ALA A 69 -13.33 -7.69 -9.95
N LYS A 70 -13.77 -8.73 -9.24
CA LYS A 70 -15.04 -9.40 -9.50
C LYS A 70 -16.21 -8.51 -9.06
N ALA A 71 -17.33 -8.60 -9.78
CA ALA A 71 -18.55 -7.85 -9.47
C ALA A 71 -19.05 -8.11 -8.03
N SER A 72 -18.88 -9.34 -7.54
CA SER A 72 -19.07 -9.71 -6.13
C SER A 72 -17.88 -10.53 -5.63
N VAL A 73 -17.47 -10.27 -4.40
CA VAL A 73 -16.37 -10.96 -3.72
C VAL A 73 -16.99 -11.92 -2.71
N ASP A 74 -17.07 -13.20 -3.08
CA ASP A 74 -17.50 -14.26 -2.17
C ASP A 74 -16.56 -14.31 -0.95
N GLU A 75 -17.15 -14.31 0.25
CA GLU A 75 -16.45 -14.21 1.54
C GLU A 75 -15.36 -15.26 1.72
N LYS A 76 -15.52 -16.46 1.13
CA LYS A 76 -14.52 -17.52 1.20
C LYS A 76 -13.18 -17.14 0.56
N TYR A 77 -13.14 -16.10 -0.27
CA TYR A 77 -11.92 -15.58 -0.88
C TYR A 77 -11.25 -14.48 -0.05
N LEU A 78 -11.93 -13.83 0.90
CA LEU A 78 -11.32 -12.82 1.76
C LEU A 78 -10.06 -13.33 2.49
N PRO A 79 -10.04 -14.55 3.07
CA PRO A 79 -8.82 -15.09 3.66
C PRO A 79 -7.66 -15.21 2.66
N LYS A 80 -7.94 -15.54 1.40
CA LYS A 80 -6.93 -15.66 0.35
C LYS A 80 -6.39 -14.29 -0.05
N ILE A 81 -7.26 -13.30 -0.18
CA ILE A 81 -6.87 -11.91 -0.48
C ILE A 81 -5.97 -11.38 0.65
N VAL A 82 -6.38 -11.56 1.91
CA VAL A 82 -5.58 -11.20 3.09
C VAL A 82 -4.23 -11.89 3.05
N HIS A 83 -4.18 -13.20 2.76
CA HIS A 83 -2.93 -13.96 2.67
C HIS A 83 -1.97 -13.39 1.61
N HIS A 84 -2.48 -12.96 0.45
CA HIS A 84 -1.67 -12.29 -0.57
C HIS A 84 -1.06 -10.98 -0.03
N PHE A 85 -1.86 -10.14 0.64
CA PHE A 85 -1.36 -8.91 1.27
C PHE A 85 -0.35 -9.18 2.38
N GLU A 86 -0.60 -10.16 3.26
CA GLU A 86 0.32 -10.57 4.33
C GLU A 86 1.67 -11.03 3.78
N ARG A 87 1.69 -11.80 2.70
CA ARG A 87 2.93 -12.17 2.04
C ARG A 87 3.67 -10.94 1.50
N VAL A 88 2.97 -9.99 0.87
CA VAL A 88 3.59 -8.76 0.37
C VAL A 88 4.17 -7.93 1.52
N ILE A 89 3.46 -7.84 2.65
CA ILE A 89 3.93 -7.15 3.86
C ILE A 89 5.25 -7.75 4.34
N GLU A 90 5.32 -9.08 4.48
CA GLU A 90 6.54 -9.76 4.92
C GLU A 90 7.70 -9.57 3.93
N ILE A 91 7.41 -9.58 2.63
CA ILE A 91 8.42 -9.24 1.62
C ILE A 91 8.93 -7.82 1.86
N PHE A 92 8.07 -6.80 2.02
CA PHE A 92 8.55 -5.43 2.28
C PHE A 92 9.31 -5.29 3.61
N ARG A 93 8.95 -6.05 4.66
CA ARG A 93 9.72 -6.11 5.92
C ARG A 93 11.12 -6.69 5.69
N LEU A 94 11.23 -7.75 4.88
CA LEU A 94 12.51 -8.30 4.46
C LEU A 94 13.31 -7.27 3.65
N LEU A 95 12.69 -6.62 2.67
CA LEU A 95 13.31 -5.62 1.81
C LEU A 95 13.84 -4.41 2.59
N ALA A 96 13.09 -3.95 3.60
CA ALA A 96 13.55 -2.88 4.48
C ALA A 96 14.81 -3.29 5.26
N ASN A 97 14.88 -4.54 5.72
CA ASN A 97 16.06 -5.09 6.40
C ASN A 97 17.22 -5.38 5.42
N GLN A 98 16.93 -5.71 4.16
CA GLN A 98 17.94 -5.97 3.14
C GLN A 98 18.87 -4.77 2.91
N TRP A 99 18.40 -3.54 3.17
CA TRP A 99 19.28 -2.36 3.16
C TRP A 99 20.45 -2.46 4.16
N LYS A 100 20.32 -3.20 5.27
CA LYS A 100 21.42 -3.44 6.21
C LYS A 100 22.56 -4.25 5.58
N VAL A 101 22.27 -5.08 4.58
CA VAL A 101 23.30 -5.79 3.80
C VAL A 101 24.07 -4.75 2.98
N MET A 102 23.36 -3.87 2.27
CA MET A 102 23.97 -2.76 1.52
C MET A 102 24.79 -1.82 2.42
N GLU A 103 24.36 -1.56 3.66
CA GLU A 103 25.08 -0.72 4.63
C GLU A 103 26.45 -1.28 5.05
N THR A 104 26.79 -2.52 4.70
CA THR A 104 28.15 -3.07 4.88
C THR A 104 29.15 -2.54 3.84
N LEU A 105 28.66 -2.01 2.72
CA LEU A 105 29.48 -1.31 1.73
C LEU A 105 29.97 0.02 2.30
N SER A 106 31.28 0.27 2.24
CA SER A 106 31.80 1.57 2.69
C SER A 106 31.48 2.67 1.68
N PRO A 107 31.29 3.94 2.10
CA PRO A 107 31.09 5.05 1.16
C PRO A 107 32.22 5.20 0.14
N GLN A 108 33.48 4.93 0.52
CA GLN A 108 34.62 4.95 -0.40
C GLN A 108 34.57 3.78 -1.40
N GLY A 109 34.16 2.60 -0.96
CA GLY A 109 33.92 1.45 -1.83
C GLY A 109 32.84 1.74 -2.87
N PHE A 110 31.73 2.36 -2.46
CA PHE A 110 30.70 2.82 -3.39
C PHE A 110 31.23 3.85 -4.40
N LEU A 111 31.99 4.86 -3.94
CA LEU A 111 32.56 5.88 -4.83
C LEU A 111 33.54 5.30 -5.86
N ALA A 112 34.19 4.18 -5.57
CA ALA A 112 35.14 3.54 -6.48
C ALA A 112 34.49 3.01 -7.78
N PHE A 113 33.19 2.72 -7.76
CA PHE A 113 32.45 2.25 -8.95
C PHE A 113 31.24 3.10 -9.31
N ARG A 114 30.87 4.12 -8.51
CA ARG A 114 29.70 4.97 -8.74
C ARG A 114 29.61 5.55 -10.15
N ASP A 115 30.72 6.01 -10.71
CA ASP A 115 30.75 6.62 -12.04
C ASP A 115 30.43 5.62 -13.16
N ARG A 116 30.62 4.32 -12.89
CA ARG A 116 30.25 3.23 -13.80
C ARG A 116 28.74 3.02 -13.91
N LEU A 117 27.96 3.51 -12.94
CA LEU A 117 26.49 3.43 -12.96
C LEU A 117 25.87 4.41 -13.97
N GLY A 118 26.64 5.39 -14.47
CA GLY A 118 26.14 6.40 -15.40
C GLY A 118 24.95 7.17 -14.84
N THR A 119 23.84 7.20 -15.60
CA THR A 119 22.57 7.79 -15.18
C THR A 119 21.63 6.81 -14.50
N SER A 120 22.02 5.53 -14.37
CA SER A 120 21.14 4.49 -13.87
C SER A 120 20.68 4.80 -12.46
N SER A 121 19.39 4.59 -12.23
CA SER A 121 18.76 5.00 -10.98
C SER A 121 17.54 4.16 -10.65
N GLY A 122 17.23 4.03 -9.36
CA GLY A 122 16.00 3.35 -8.90
C GLY A 122 14.70 3.99 -9.40
N PHE A 123 14.76 5.19 -9.98
CA PHE A 123 13.65 5.80 -10.71
C PHE A 123 13.20 4.98 -11.93
N GLU A 124 14.13 4.22 -12.52
CA GLU A 124 13.94 3.41 -13.72
C GLU A 124 13.38 2.01 -13.40
N SER A 125 13.16 1.67 -12.12
CA SER A 125 12.53 0.39 -11.73
C SER A 125 11.06 0.39 -12.15
N TRP A 126 10.80 -0.23 -13.30
CA TRP A 126 9.45 -0.36 -13.86
C TRP A 126 8.53 -1.19 -12.95
N GLN A 127 9.07 -2.19 -12.23
CA GLN A 127 8.27 -3.02 -11.32
C GLN A 127 7.74 -2.19 -10.16
N MET A 128 8.55 -1.30 -9.59
CA MET A 128 8.09 -0.35 -8.57
C MET A 128 6.97 0.56 -9.08
N ARG A 129 7.06 1.05 -10.32
CA ARG A 129 6.00 1.86 -10.93
C ARG A 129 4.71 1.05 -11.17
N ALA A 130 4.82 -0.17 -11.66
CA ALA A 130 3.68 -1.05 -11.82
C ALA A 130 2.98 -1.33 -10.49
N MET A 131 3.72 -1.56 -9.40
CA MET A 131 3.14 -1.76 -8.06
C MET A 131 2.43 -0.50 -7.54
N GLU A 132 3.06 0.66 -7.66
CA GLU A 132 2.47 1.94 -7.25
C GLU A 132 1.17 2.24 -8.03
N MET A 133 1.16 2.00 -9.35
CA MET A 133 -0.03 2.17 -10.19
C MET A 133 -1.13 1.19 -9.79
N ARG A 134 -0.79 -0.09 -9.63
CA ARG A 134 -1.75 -1.14 -9.21
C ARG A 134 -2.41 -0.82 -7.87
N LEU A 135 -1.64 -0.30 -6.91
CA LEU A 135 -2.16 0.08 -5.60
C LEU A 135 -3.04 1.33 -5.67
N GLY A 136 -2.73 2.27 -6.57
CA GLY A 136 -3.51 3.50 -6.77
C GLY A 136 -2.80 4.78 -6.31
N LEU A 137 -1.46 4.81 -6.34
CA LEU A 137 -0.71 6.05 -6.08
C LEU A 137 -0.93 7.04 -7.23
N LYS A 138 -1.75 8.06 -6.96
CA LYS A 138 -2.14 9.08 -7.93
C LYS A 138 -0.99 10.02 -8.30
N GLN A 139 -1.06 10.61 -9.50
CA GLN A 139 -0.01 11.49 -10.02
C GLN A 139 0.16 12.75 -9.15
N GLU A 140 -0.94 13.35 -8.71
CA GLU A 140 -0.95 14.54 -7.84
C GLU A 140 -0.33 14.29 -6.46
N SER A 141 -0.21 13.03 -6.04
CA SER A 141 0.43 12.64 -4.78
C SER A 141 1.95 12.40 -4.94
N ARG A 142 2.46 12.42 -6.18
CA ARG A 142 3.88 12.21 -6.46
C ARG A 142 4.65 13.51 -6.26
N VAL A 143 5.87 13.37 -5.74
CA VAL A 143 6.73 14.49 -5.35
C VAL A 143 7.44 15.15 -6.52
N ALA A 144 7.59 14.42 -7.63
CA ALA A 144 8.20 14.94 -8.84
C ALA A 144 7.12 15.21 -9.89
N ASP A 145 7.26 16.32 -10.63
CA ASP A 145 6.46 16.65 -11.83
C ASP A 145 6.68 15.68 -13.01
N MET A 146 7.36 14.55 -12.78
CA MET A 146 7.58 13.52 -13.77
C MET A 146 6.38 12.58 -13.81
N ASP A 147 5.75 12.47 -14.98
CA ASP A 147 4.81 11.40 -15.29
C ASP A 147 5.57 10.06 -15.44
N PRO A 148 5.33 9.07 -14.55
CA PRO A 148 5.98 7.77 -14.63
C PRO A 148 5.72 7.04 -15.95
N MET A 149 4.51 7.16 -16.53
CA MET A 149 4.20 6.46 -17.79
C MET A 149 4.97 7.06 -18.96
N ALA A 150 5.00 8.40 -19.06
CA ALA A 150 5.79 9.07 -20.09
C ALA A 150 7.29 8.75 -19.96
N HIS A 151 7.82 8.72 -18.73
CA HIS A 151 9.21 8.36 -18.48
C HIS A 151 9.50 6.90 -18.86
N MET A 152 8.66 5.95 -18.48
CA MET A 152 8.82 4.53 -18.82
C MET A 152 8.69 4.28 -20.33
N LYS A 153 7.81 5.02 -21.02
CA LYS A 153 7.72 4.97 -22.48
C LYS A 153 9.04 5.39 -23.12
N LYS A 154 9.63 6.50 -22.67
CA LYS A 154 10.93 6.96 -23.18
C LYS A 154 12.02 5.89 -23.00
N LEU A 155 12.09 5.25 -21.84
CA LEU A 155 13.04 4.17 -21.59
C LEU A 155 12.79 2.94 -22.46
N ASN A 156 11.54 2.60 -22.78
CA ASN A 156 11.21 1.54 -23.72
C ASN A 156 11.61 1.92 -25.17
N ASP A 157 11.32 3.15 -25.61
CA ASP A 157 11.73 3.65 -26.93
C ASP A 157 13.28 3.63 -27.10
N GLU A 158 14.03 3.81 -26.00
CA GLU A 158 15.50 3.73 -25.94
C GLU A 158 16.04 2.28 -25.77
N GLY A 159 15.17 1.28 -25.71
CA GLY A 159 15.54 -0.13 -25.51
C GLY A 159 16.08 -0.46 -24.10
N LYS A 160 15.84 0.40 -23.11
CA LYS A 160 16.25 0.22 -21.70
C LYS A 160 15.25 -0.59 -20.88
N ILE A 161 14.01 -0.66 -21.35
CA ILE A 161 12.95 -1.52 -20.82
C ILE A 161 12.40 -2.32 -21.99
N ASN A 162 12.23 -3.64 -21.81
CA ASN A 162 11.68 -4.49 -22.87
C ASN A 162 10.17 -4.25 -23.08
N ASP A 163 9.67 -4.67 -24.23
CA ASP A 163 8.28 -4.41 -24.62
C ASP A 163 7.28 -5.06 -23.66
N GLU A 164 7.56 -6.28 -23.18
CA GLU A 164 6.70 -7.00 -22.21
C GLU A 164 6.52 -6.22 -20.90
N ALA A 165 7.58 -5.59 -20.38
CA ALA A 165 7.52 -4.76 -19.18
C ALA A 165 6.68 -3.50 -19.41
N PHE A 166 6.81 -2.86 -20.57
CA PHE A 166 6.02 -1.67 -20.90
C PHE A 166 4.55 -2.01 -21.18
N GLU A 167 4.26 -3.12 -21.87
CA GLU A 167 2.90 -3.65 -22.06
C GLU A 167 2.23 -3.95 -20.72
N THR A 168 2.97 -4.53 -19.77
CA THR A 168 2.49 -4.74 -18.41
C THR A 168 2.09 -3.41 -17.75
N LEU A 169 2.94 -2.39 -17.82
CA LEU A 169 2.63 -1.07 -17.26
C LEU A 169 1.36 -0.47 -17.88
N GLN A 170 1.22 -0.57 -19.21
CA GLN A 170 0.03 -0.10 -19.92
C GLN A 170 -1.24 -0.85 -19.54
N SER A 171 -1.15 -2.17 -19.31
CA SER A 171 -2.29 -2.97 -18.83
C SER A 171 -2.67 -2.54 -17.42
N VAL A 172 -1.70 -2.44 -16.50
CA VAL A 172 -1.92 -2.00 -15.12
C VAL A 172 -2.54 -0.60 -15.08
N SER A 173 -2.11 0.33 -15.93
CA SER A 173 -2.61 1.71 -15.92
C SER A 173 -4.05 1.86 -16.43
N LYS A 174 -4.60 0.83 -17.11
CA LYS A 174 -5.97 0.84 -17.65
C LYS A 174 -6.96 0.10 -16.75
N GLU A 175 -6.47 -0.72 -15.82
CA GLU A 175 -7.29 -1.47 -14.88
C GLU A 175 -7.68 -0.60 -13.67
N PRO A 176 -8.84 -0.85 -13.03
CA PRO A 176 -9.16 -0.25 -11.75
C PRO A 176 -8.07 -0.56 -10.73
N THR A 177 -7.69 0.42 -9.92
CA THR A 177 -6.66 0.26 -8.89
C THR A 177 -7.21 -0.50 -7.68
N ILE A 178 -6.34 -1.00 -6.80
CA ILE A 178 -6.79 -1.62 -5.55
C ILE A 178 -7.58 -0.62 -4.69
N VAL A 179 -7.22 0.68 -4.70
CA VAL A 179 -8.01 1.74 -4.06
C VAL A 179 -9.43 1.85 -4.65
N ASP A 180 -9.57 1.81 -5.98
CA ASP A 180 -10.88 1.86 -6.62
C ASP A 180 -11.73 0.63 -6.28
N LEU A 181 -11.10 -0.54 -6.32
CA LEU A 181 -11.77 -1.82 -6.04
C LEU A 181 -12.18 -1.95 -4.58
N ILE A 182 -11.33 -1.55 -3.63
CA ILE A 182 -11.70 -1.58 -2.20
C ILE A 182 -12.78 -0.56 -1.89
N SER A 183 -12.75 0.64 -2.49
CA SER A 183 -13.82 1.64 -2.35
C SER A 183 -15.16 1.10 -2.85
N SER A 184 -15.16 0.47 -4.03
CA SER A 184 -16.35 -0.18 -4.58
C SER A 184 -16.85 -1.33 -3.68
N TRP A 185 -15.96 -2.16 -3.15
CA TRP A 185 -16.30 -3.25 -2.25
C TRP A 185 -16.87 -2.74 -0.92
N LEU A 186 -16.25 -1.71 -0.31
CA LEU A 186 -16.73 -1.08 0.92
C LEU A 186 -18.13 -0.47 0.75
N ALA A 187 -18.43 0.11 -0.42
CA ALA A 187 -19.75 0.66 -0.71
C ALA A 187 -20.86 -0.40 -0.68
N ARG A 188 -20.52 -1.69 -0.87
CA ARG A 188 -21.46 -2.82 -0.80
C ARG A 188 -21.59 -3.42 0.60
N THR A 189 -20.88 -2.89 1.59
CA THR A 189 -20.96 -3.38 2.98
C THR A 189 -22.41 -3.28 3.46
N PRO A 190 -23.00 -4.38 3.95
CA PRO A 190 -24.28 -4.34 4.65
C PRO A 190 -24.09 -3.53 5.94
N VAL A 191 -24.67 -2.33 6.00
CA VAL A 191 -24.60 -1.46 7.18
C VAL A 191 -25.97 -1.52 7.84
N ASN A 192 -26.04 -1.96 9.10
CA ASN A 192 -27.31 -2.21 9.78
C ASN A 192 -28.27 -3.12 8.95
N GLY A 193 -27.69 -4.13 8.27
CA GLY A 193 -28.39 -5.04 7.37
C GLY A 193 -28.73 -4.48 5.98
N SER A 194 -28.57 -3.17 5.75
CA SER A 194 -28.91 -2.53 4.47
C SER A 194 -27.80 -2.63 3.43
N THR A 195 -28.19 -3.02 2.22
CA THR A 195 -27.33 -3.13 1.03
C THR A 195 -27.74 -2.10 -0.04
N PRO A 196 -26.85 -1.75 -0.98
CA PRO A 196 -27.16 -0.76 -2.03
C PRO A 196 -28.35 -1.11 -2.95
N SER A 197 -28.83 -2.36 -2.93
CA SER A 197 -30.00 -2.79 -3.70
C SER A 197 -31.32 -2.64 -2.96
N ASP A 198 -31.29 -2.36 -1.66
CA ASP A 198 -32.49 -2.28 -0.83
C ASP A 198 -33.20 -0.94 -1.00
N GLU A 199 -34.53 -0.98 -0.96
CA GLU A 199 -35.36 0.23 -0.96
C GLU A 199 -35.19 0.96 0.38
N GLY A 200 -34.84 2.26 0.33
CA GLY A 200 -34.54 3.04 1.54
C GLY A 200 -33.10 2.93 2.06
N ASP A 201 -32.19 2.31 1.29
CA ASP A 201 -30.78 2.17 1.69
C ASP A 201 -30.14 3.51 2.09
N GLN A 202 -30.33 4.54 1.27
CA GLN A 202 -29.78 5.88 1.52
C GLN A 202 -30.22 6.42 2.89
N ASP A 203 -31.48 6.23 3.27
CA ASP A 203 -32.01 6.70 4.55
C ASP A 203 -31.36 5.95 5.73
N VAL A 204 -31.12 4.63 5.58
CA VAL A 204 -30.43 3.82 6.61
C VAL A 204 -28.98 4.28 6.78
N ILE A 205 -28.27 4.52 5.67
CA ILE A 205 -26.88 4.97 5.71
C ILE A 205 -26.76 6.39 6.27
N ASP A 206 -27.65 7.31 5.87
CA ASP A 206 -27.70 8.67 6.41
C ASP A 206 -28.00 8.68 7.90
N ALA A 207 -29.00 7.89 8.34
CA ALA A 207 -29.33 7.76 9.76
C ALA A 207 -28.15 7.22 10.58
N TYR A 208 -27.47 6.19 10.09
CA TYR A 208 -26.29 5.63 10.75
C TYR A 208 -25.16 6.66 10.89
N VAL A 209 -24.83 7.38 9.80
CA VAL A 209 -23.76 8.38 9.81
C VAL A 209 -24.11 9.59 10.67
N ASP A 210 -25.35 10.07 10.60
CA ASP A 210 -25.79 11.22 11.38
C ASP A 210 -25.86 10.90 12.88
N ALA A 211 -26.30 9.69 13.26
CA ALA A 211 -26.25 9.20 14.64
C ALA A 211 -24.79 9.11 15.15
N HIS A 212 -23.88 8.58 14.33
CA HIS A 212 -22.45 8.51 14.67
C HIS A 212 -21.85 9.91 14.88
N LEU A 213 -22.11 10.86 13.97
CA LEU A 213 -21.64 12.24 14.08
C LEU A 213 -22.23 12.96 15.30
N ALA A 214 -23.49 12.73 15.64
CA ALA A 214 -24.11 13.26 16.85
C ALA A 214 -23.46 12.69 18.12
N THR A 215 -23.16 11.39 18.12
CA THR A 215 -22.42 10.73 19.20
C THR A 215 -21.01 11.30 19.34
N MET A 216 -20.31 11.56 18.23
CA MET A 216 -19.00 12.21 18.25
C MET A 216 -19.07 13.60 18.88
N ALA A 217 -20.09 14.40 18.56
CA ALA A 217 -20.27 15.72 19.14
C ALA A 217 -20.51 15.66 20.65
N SER A 218 -21.38 14.75 21.11
CA SER A 218 -21.60 14.54 22.55
C SER A 218 -20.33 14.07 23.26
N HIS A 219 -19.57 13.15 22.65
CA HIS A 219 -18.31 12.66 23.19
C HIS A 219 -17.28 13.78 23.29
N ALA A 220 -17.19 14.67 22.30
CA ALA A 220 -16.30 15.82 22.34
C ALA A 220 -16.61 16.76 23.51
N ASP A 221 -17.89 17.05 23.78
CA ASP A 221 -18.30 17.88 24.93
C ASP A 221 -17.96 17.20 26.27
N GLN A 222 -18.11 15.88 26.36
CA GLN A 222 -17.69 15.09 27.53
C GLN A 222 -16.17 15.14 27.75
N VAL A 223 -15.38 15.00 26.67
CA VAL A 223 -13.91 15.08 26.73
C VAL A 223 -13.47 16.47 27.17
N ILE A 224 -14.05 17.54 26.62
CA ILE A 224 -13.77 18.92 27.06
C ILE A 224 -14.07 19.07 28.55
N SER A 225 -15.26 18.65 28.99
CA SER A 225 -15.68 18.75 30.38
C SER A 225 -14.73 18.00 31.32
N HIS A 226 -14.32 16.80 30.93
CA HIS A 226 -13.36 16.00 31.69
C HIS A 226 -11.98 16.67 31.75
N MET A 227 -11.43 17.10 30.61
CA MET A 227 -10.11 17.76 30.54
C MET A 227 -10.07 19.04 31.38
N VAL A 228 -11.13 19.86 31.34
CA VAL A 228 -11.26 21.05 32.19
C VAL A 228 -11.32 20.66 33.68
N SER A 229 -12.07 19.61 34.02
CA SER A 229 -12.21 19.16 35.42
C SER A 229 -10.88 18.69 36.04
N ILE A 230 -9.97 18.15 35.24
CA ILE A 230 -8.63 17.71 35.67
C ILE A 230 -7.56 18.82 35.52
N GLY A 231 -7.97 20.04 35.16
CA GLY A 231 -7.08 21.20 35.02
C GLY A 231 -6.24 21.21 33.75
N HIS A 232 -6.60 20.43 32.73
CA HIS A 232 -5.89 20.38 31.45
C HIS A 232 -6.57 21.24 30.37
N GLY A 233 -6.19 22.52 30.32
CA GLY A 233 -6.72 23.49 29.34
C GLY A 233 -8.03 24.13 29.78
N SER A 234 -8.61 24.95 28.91
CA SER A 234 -9.92 25.60 29.10
C SER A 234 -10.85 25.32 27.93
N THR A 235 -12.15 25.46 28.14
CA THR A 235 -13.17 25.32 27.07
C THR A 235 -12.82 26.15 25.84
N ASP A 236 -12.39 27.39 26.01
CA ASP A 236 -12.03 28.30 24.90
C ASP A 236 -10.85 27.80 24.06
N THR A 237 -9.94 27.04 24.67
CA THR A 237 -8.76 26.50 23.98
C THR A 237 -9.01 25.12 23.35
N LEU A 238 -9.90 24.32 23.95
CA LEU A 238 -10.17 22.95 23.53
C LEU A 238 -11.29 22.87 22.50
N LYS A 239 -12.36 23.66 22.67
CA LYS A 239 -13.54 23.62 21.82
C LYS A 239 -13.24 23.87 20.34
N PRO A 240 -12.42 24.86 19.94
CA PRO A 240 -12.11 25.06 18.52
C PRO A 240 -11.41 23.86 17.86
N ARG A 241 -10.56 23.14 18.61
CA ARG A 241 -9.89 21.93 18.12
C ARG A 241 -10.88 20.78 17.94
N MET A 242 -11.79 20.60 18.90
CA MET A 242 -12.83 19.57 18.81
C MET A 242 -13.83 19.87 17.68
N ASP A 243 -14.26 21.12 17.54
CA ASP A 243 -15.16 21.56 16.47
C ASP A 243 -14.50 21.35 15.09
N ALA A 244 -13.20 21.63 14.95
CA ALA A 244 -12.45 21.35 13.73
C ALA A 244 -12.36 19.85 13.42
N ASN A 245 -12.16 19.00 14.45
CA ASN A 245 -12.16 17.55 14.28
C ASN A 245 -13.54 17.04 13.84
N LEU A 246 -14.63 17.56 14.43
CA LEU A 246 -16.00 17.22 14.03
C LEU A 246 -16.31 17.67 12.60
N ALA A 247 -15.85 18.86 12.21
CA ALA A 247 -15.98 19.34 10.84
C ALA A 247 -15.24 18.43 9.85
N SER A 248 -14.01 18.02 10.18
CA SER A 248 -13.23 17.08 9.36
C SER A 248 -13.89 15.69 9.29
N ALA A 249 -14.45 15.19 10.39
CA ALA A 249 -15.21 13.94 10.41
C ALA A 249 -16.45 14.00 9.51
N ARG A 250 -17.17 15.12 9.56
CA ARG A 250 -18.33 15.38 8.69
C ARG A 250 -17.92 15.47 7.23
N ASP A 251 -16.85 16.18 6.88
CA ASP A 251 -16.36 16.27 5.50
C ASP A 251 -15.87 14.91 4.97
N PHE A 252 -15.25 14.10 5.85
CA PHE A 252 -14.87 12.73 5.53
C PHE A 252 -16.12 11.86 5.25
N LEU A 253 -17.09 11.79 6.15
CA LEU A 253 -18.25 10.90 5.99
C LEU A 253 -19.30 11.43 5.00
N LYS A 254 -19.46 12.75 4.90
CA LYS A 254 -20.45 13.45 4.07
C LYS A 254 -19.78 14.53 3.18
N PRO A 255 -18.89 14.15 2.24
CA PRO A 255 -18.26 15.12 1.34
C PRO A 255 -19.34 15.86 0.53
N ASN A 256 -19.26 17.19 0.48
CA ASN A 256 -20.29 18.06 -0.12
C ASN A 256 -21.70 17.89 0.50
N GLY A 257 -21.79 17.42 1.75
CA GLY A 257 -23.05 17.22 2.47
C GLY A 257 -23.78 15.92 2.15
N ILE A 258 -23.25 15.07 1.26
CA ILE A 258 -23.86 13.79 0.86
C ILE A 258 -23.07 12.65 1.48
N THR A 259 -23.74 11.71 2.15
CA THR A 259 -23.06 10.58 2.78
C THR A 259 -22.36 9.70 1.75
N ASN A 260 -21.06 9.46 1.98
CA ASN A 260 -20.27 8.55 1.18
C ASN A 260 -20.44 7.12 1.70
N ARG A 261 -21.14 6.28 0.92
CA ARG A 261 -21.46 4.91 1.33
C ARG A 261 -20.25 4.01 1.54
N ALA A 262 -19.17 4.19 0.78
CA ALA A 262 -17.94 3.43 0.99
C ALA A 262 -17.30 3.77 2.34
N ARG A 263 -17.27 5.05 2.70
CA ARG A 263 -16.75 5.51 4.00
C ARG A 263 -17.66 5.12 5.16
N ALA A 264 -18.97 5.09 4.96
CA ALA A 264 -19.92 4.56 5.94
C ALA A 264 -19.72 3.05 6.17
N GLY A 265 -19.52 2.27 5.10
CA GLY A 265 -19.21 0.84 5.19
C GLY A 265 -17.87 0.57 5.90
N LEU A 266 -16.84 1.36 5.57
CA LEU A 266 -15.55 1.32 6.26
C LEU A 266 -15.68 1.64 7.75
N LEU A 267 -16.40 2.71 8.09
CA LEU A 267 -16.69 3.09 9.47
C LEU A 267 -17.40 1.95 10.20
N PHE A 268 -18.41 1.34 9.60
CA PHE A 268 -19.15 0.23 10.18
C PHE A 268 -18.25 -0.98 10.49
N ILE A 269 -17.40 -1.39 9.55
CA ILE A 269 -16.47 -2.52 9.76
C ILE A 269 -15.50 -2.25 10.91
N GLU A 270 -14.97 -1.03 11.02
CA GLU A 270 -14.02 -0.66 12.07
C GLU A 270 -14.69 -0.42 13.44
N SER A 271 -15.95 0.02 13.44
CA SER A 271 -16.73 0.33 14.65
C SER A 271 -17.23 -0.92 15.40
N TYR A 272 -17.49 -2.02 14.68
CA TYR A 272 -18.09 -3.24 15.24
C TYR A 272 -17.20 -4.48 15.07
N PRO A 273 -16.00 -4.49 15.69
CA PRO A 273 -15.01 -5.55 15.50
C PRO A 273 -15.45 -6.91 16.08
N GLU A 274 -16.45 -6.95 16.95
CA GLU A 274 -16.99 -8.15 17.57
C GLU A 274 -17.90 -8.97 16.64
N LEU A 275 -18.40 -8.37 15.56
CA LEU A 275 -19.31 -9.04 14.64
C LEU A 275 -18.58 -10.14 13.83
N PRO A 276 -18.99 -11.42 13.96
CA PRO A 276 -18.31 -12.54 13.31
C PRO A 276 -18.10 -12.36 11.81
N LEU A 277 -19.16 -11.95 11.08
CA LEU A 277 -19.13 -11.76 9.62
C LEU A 277 -18.10 -10.72 9.16
N LEU A 278 -17.76 -9.74 10.02
CA LEU A 278 -16.84 -8.65 9.72
C LEU A 278 -15.38 -8.97 10.05
N SER A 279 -15.08 -10.16 10.58
CA SER A 279 -13.72 -10.57 10.97
C SER A 279 -12.72 -10.52 9.81
N TRP A 280 -13.07 -11.09 8.65
CA TRP A 280 -12.21 -11.05 7.47
C TRP A 280 -12.21 -9.70 6.75
N PRO A 281 -13.36 -9.01 6.60
CA PRO A 281 -13.38 -7.61 6.17
C PRO A 281 -12.39 -6.72 6.92
N ARG A 282 -12.37 -6.81 8.25
CA ARG A 282 -11.45 -6.04 9.09
C ARG A 282 -9.99 -6.43 8.89
N ARG A 283 -9.69 -7.74 8.79
CA ARG A 283 -8.33 -8.21 8.46
C ARG A 283 -7.87 -7.72 7.08
N LEU A 284 -8.77 -7.63 6.11
CA LEU A 284 -8.47 -7.09 4.78
C LEU A 284 -8.06 -5.61 4.87
N ILE A 285 -8.87 -4.78 5.53
CA ILE A 285 -8.56 -3.36 5.75
C ILE A 285 -7.23 -3.18 6.46
N ASP A 286 -7.02 -3.91 7.57
CA ASP A 286 -5.79 -3.84 8.34
C ASP A 286 -4.55 -4.27 7.52
N SER A 287 -4.67 -5.32 6.71
CA SER A 287 -3.57 -5.76 5.84
C SER A 287 -3.19 -4.70 4.79
N MET A 288 -4.14 -3.93 4.24
CA MET A 288 -3.82 -2.85 3.30
C MET A 288 -3.10 -1.68 3.98
N VAL A 289 -3.51 -1.35 5.21
CA VAL A 289 -2.86 -0.32 6.04
C VAL A 289 -1.44 -0.75 6.41
N GLN A 290 -1.26 -2.00 6.86
CA GLN A 290 0.04 -2.57 7.15
C GLN A 290 0.95 -2.64 5.91
N LEU A 291 0.40 -2.96 4.74
CA LEU A 291 1.13 -2.95 3.48
C LEU A 291 1.72 -1.57 3.23
N GLU A 292 0.91 -0.52 3.24
CA GLU A 292 1.41 0.82 2.99
C GLU A 292 2.46 1.23 4.05
N GLN A 293 2.23 0.94 5.33
CA GLN A 293 3.21 1.18 6.38
C GLN A 293 4.55 0.49 6.07
N SER A 294 4.52 -0.79 5.65
CA SER A 294 5.74 -1.54 5.31
C SER A 294 6.47 -0.94 4.10
N MET A 295 5.75 -0.44 3.11
CA MET A 295 6.33 0.28 1.96
C MET A 295 6.98 1.59 2.38
N LEU A 296 6.37 2.35 3.29
CA LEU A 296 6.94 3.60 3.81
C LEU A 296 8.21 3.34 4.62
N LEU A 297 8.23 2.29 5.43
CA LEU A 297 9.43 1.85 6.15
C LEU A 297 10.56 1.46 5.19
N PHE A 298 10.24 0.72 4.13
CA PHE A 298 11.20 0.40 3.06
C PHE A 298 11.78 1.67 2.41
N ARG A 299 10.94 2.66 2.07
CA ARG A 299 11.39 3.95 1.49
C ARG A 299 12.26 4.75 2.45
N HIS A 300 11.89 4.78 3.73
CA HIS A 300 12.66 5.48 4.75
C HIS A 300 14.03 4.82 4.96
N ALA A 301 14.08 3.48 5.08
CA ALA A 301 15.32 2.73 5.16
C ALA A 301 16.22 2.97 3.94
N HIS A 302 15.64 2.99 2.74
CA HIS A 302 16.35 3.36 1.51
C HIS A 302 16.93 4.77 1.59
N ALA A 303 16.15 5.77 1.99
CA ALA A 303 16.62 7.16 2.11
C ALA A 303 17.80 7.28 3.08
N ARG A 304 17.73 6.61 4.24
CA ARG A 304 18.80 6.61 5.25
C ARG A 304 20.04 5.87 4.77
N MET A 305 19.89 4.73 4.08
CA MET A 305 21.01 4.02 3.46
C MET A 305 21.70 4.91 2.42
N VAL A 306 20.95 5.57 1.53
CA VAL A 306 21.50 6.49 0.52
C VAL A 306 22.24 7.65 1.19
N GLU A 307 21.67 8.24 2.24
CA GLU A 307 22.32 9.31 3.01
C GLU A 307 23.65 8.86 3.63
N ARG A 308 23.74 7.61 4.11
CA ARG A 308 25.01 7.02 4.59
C ARG A 308 26.04 6.85 3.46
N MET A 309 25.61 6.47 2.26
CA MET A 309 26.51 6.19 1.12
C MET A 309 27.03 7.44 0.43
N ILE A 310 26.17 8.44 0.20
CA ILE A 310 26.51 9.62 -0.62
C ILE A 310 26.27 10.96 0.08
N GLY A 311 25.83 10.96 1.34
CA GLY A 311 25.37 12.18 2.01
C GLY A 311 24.20 12.81 1.28
N ARG A 312 24.23 14.14 1.12
CA ARG A 312 23.22 14.92 0.39
C ARG A 312 23.62 15.26 -1.05
N ARG A 313 24.50 14.45 -1.65
CA ARG A 313 24.87 14.61 -3.06
C ARG A 313 23.66 14.33 -3.97
N MET A 314 23.64 14.96 -5.13
CA MET A 314 22.68 14.66 -6.18
C MET A 314 22.77 13.18 -6.60
N GLY A 315 21.62 12.55 -6.83
CA GLY A 315 21.56 11.17 -7.31
C GLY A 315 22.06 11.04 -8.75
N THR A 316 22.50 9.84 -9.15
CA THR A 316 22.91 9.53 -10.54
C THR A 316 21.78 9.76 -11.54
N GLY A 317 20.52 9.56 -11.13
CA GLY A 317 19.32 9.88 -11.92
C GLY A 317 18.89 11.34 -11.91
N GLY A 318 19.70 12.28 -11.42
CA GLY A 318 19.43 13.73 -11.48
C GLY A 318 18.46 14.29 -10.43
N SER A 319 17.95 13.46 -9.50
CA SER A 319 17.13 13.96 -8.38
C SER A 319 17.98 14.65 -7.32
N SER A 320 17.34 15.43 -6.43
CA SER A 320 17.99 16.04 -5.25
C SER A 320 18.51 15.03 -4.21
N GLY A 321 18.53 13.73 -4.53
CA GLY A 321 19.03 12.66 -3.68
C GLY A 321 18.10 12.40 -2.50
N VAL A 322 18.64 12.48 -1.28
CA VAL A 322 17.94 12.16 -0.03
C VAL A 322 16.67 13.00 0.16
N ASP A 323 16.68 14.29 -0.17
CA ASP A 323 15.51 15.16 -0.01
C ASP A 323 14.32 14.71 -0.88
N TYR A 324 14.58 14.17 -2.06
CA TYR A 324 13.54 13.54 -2.88
C TYR A 324 13.02 12.26 -2.21
N LEU A 325 13.95 11.39 -1.77
CA LEU A 325 13.60 10.10 -1.17
C LEU A 325 12.77 10.26 0.12
N ASP A 326 13.12 11.21 0.98
CA ASP A 326 12.38 11.53 2.20
C ASP A 326 10.95 11.94 1.90
N LYS A 327 10.74 12.75 0.87
CA LYS A 327 9.39 13.11 0.42
C LYS A 327 8.62 11.90 -0.13
N THR A 328 9.28 10.94 -0.79
CA THR A 328 8.56 9.70 -1.20
C THR A 328 8.14 8.83 -0.01
N ALA A 329 8.82 8.96 1.14
CA ALA A 329 8.44 8.28 2.38
C ALA A 329 7.20 8.92 3.06
N THR A 330 6.59 9.94 2.45
CA THR A 330 5.33 10.53 2.91
C THR A 330 4.13 10.16 2.02
N TYR A 331 4.32 9.32 1.00
CA TYR A 331 3.22 8.90 0.12
C TYR A 331 2.06 8.28 0.91
N ARG A 332 0.84 8.56 0.46
CA ARG A 332 -0.40 8.03 1.04
C ARG A 332 -1.30 7.56 -0.09
N ILE A 333 -1.51 6.25 -0.18
CA ILE A 333 -2.33 5.57 -1.19
C ILE A 333 -3.72 5.30 -0.61
N PHE A 334 -3.80 4.62 0.54
CA PHE A 334 -5.06 4.24 1.17
C PHE A 334 -5.59 5.33 2.12
N THR A 335 -5.79 6.55 1.60
CA THR A 335 -6.15 7.74 2.40
C THR A 335 -7.34 7.51 3.32
N ASP A 336 -8.41 6.92 2.80
CA ASP A 336 -9.65 6.71 3.55
C ASP A 336 -9.47 5.65 4.64
N LEU A 337 -8.69 4.59 4.36
CA LEU A 337 -8.40 3.55 5.36
C LEU A 337 -7.64 4.11 6.54
N TRP A 338 -6.78 5.13 6.37
CA TRP A 338 -6.12 5.81 7.49
C TRP A 338 -7.04 6.82 8.18
N ALA A 339 -7.77 7.62 7.40
CA ALA A 339 -8.62 8.69 7.90
C ALA A 339 -9.77 8.18 8.78
N VAL A 340 -10.31 6.99 8.52
CA VAL A 340 -11.40 6.45 9.36
C VAL A 340 -11.01 6.35 10.85
N ARG A 341 -9.73 6.13 11.16
CA ARG A 341 -9.24 6.01 12.54
C ARG A 341 -9.45 7.29 13.37
N THR A 342 -9.55 8.46 12.73
CA THR A 342 -9.80 9.73 13.43
C THR A 342 -11.27 9.96 13.76
N VAL A 343 -12.18 9.16 13.18
CA VAL A 343 -13.63 9.27 13.41
C VAL A 343 -14.19 8.11 14.23
N LEU A 344 -13.35 7.18 14.69
CA LEU A 344 -13.78 6.10 15.57
C LEU A 344 -14.13 6.61 16.96
N LEU A 345 -15.10 5.94 17.58
CA LEU A 345 -15.51 6.16 18.97
C LEU A 345 -15.30 4.89 19.78
N PRO A 346 -15.19 4.99 21.12
CA PRO A 346 -15.22 3.82 21.99
C PRO A 346 -16.48 2.99 21.75
N ARG A 347 -16.35 1.66 21.67
CA ARG A 347 -17.48 0.75 21.37
C ARG A 347 -18.69 0.95 22.31
N GLN A 348 -18.44 1.27 23.58
CA GLN A 348 -19.47 1.54 24.59
C GLN A 348 -20.30 2.80 24.34
N SER A 349 -19.83 3.70 23.47
CA SER A 349 -20.53 4.92 23.08
C SER A 349 -21.38 4.73 21.82
N LEU A 350 -21.17 3.63 21.10
CA LEU A 350 -21.90 3.33 19.87
C LEU A 350 -23.22 2.63 20.17
N GLU A 351 -24.22 2.92 19.35
CA GLU A 351 -25.49 2.20 19.36
C GLU A 351 -25.29 0.73 18.96
N ASP A 352 -26.21 -0.13 19.37
CA ASP A 352 -26.18 -1.53 18.94
C ASP A 352 -26.61 -1.66 17.48
N VAL A 353 -25.98 -2.62 16.80
CA VAL A 353 -26.23 -2.88 15.39
C VAL A 353 -27.66 -3.37 15.19
N ILE A 354 -28.36 -2.72 14.27
CA ILE A 354 -29.70 -3.15 13.84
C ILE A 354 -29.53 -4.46 13.05
N GLN A 355 -30.38 -5.45 13.32
CA GLN A 355 -30.30 -6.80 12.75
C GLN A 355 -28.95 -7.50 13.05
N SER A 356 -28.47 -7.43 14.29
CA SER A 356 -27.21 -8.06 14.72
C SER A 356 -27.08 -9.55 14.36
N ASP A 357 -28.19 -10.30 14.34
CA ASP A 357 -28.24 -11.71 13.94
C ASP A 357 -27.72 -11.95 12.51
N TYR A 358 -27.88 -10.97 11.60
CA TYR A 358 -27.35 -11.03 10.23
C TYR A 358 -25.84 -11.26 10.19
N TYR A 359 -25.12 -10.74 11.19
CA TYR A 359 -23.66 -10.78 11.27
C TYR A 359 -23.14 -11.93 12.15
N GLY A 360 -24.04 -12.73 12.72
CA GLY A 360 -23.71 -13.86 13.57
C GLY A 360 -23.04 -15.01 12.81
N PHE A 361 -22.64 -16.04 13.54
CA PHE A 361 -22.30 -17.31 12.92
C PHE A 361 -23.58 -17.94 12.39
N ASN A 362 -23.69 -18.14 11.07
CA ASN A 362 -24.77 -18.92 10.51
C ASN A 362 -24.72 -20.34 11.13
N ALA A 363 -25.79 -20.72 11.81
CA ALA A 363 -25.94 -22.02 12.47
C ALA A 363 -26.10 -23.18 11.48
#